data_AF-A0A0G4EMN0-F1
#
_entry.id   AF-A0A0G4EMN0-F1
#
_cell.length_a   1.000
_cell.length_b   1.000
_cell.length_c   1.000
_cell.angle_alpha   90.00
_cell.angle_beta   90.00
_cell.angle_gamma   90.00
#
_symmetry.space_group_name_H-M   'P 1'
#
loop_
_entity.id
_entity.type
_entity.pdbx_description
1 polymer ?
#
loop_
_entity_poly.entity_id
_entity_poly.type
_entity_poly.pdbx_seq_one_letter_code
_entity_poly.pdbx_strand_id
1 'polypeptide(L)'
;MHTTHPGARLALYAYRERDGLQAESLVDGSLYVGRFDGGQNQRSGYGLLSYRDGRFAASGWRGDMREGDGCLLETDGHIYHGPFRVR
;
A
#
# COMPACT_ATOMS: atom_id res chain seq x y z
N MET A 1 16.67 -9.04 12.31
CA MET A 1 16.85 -7.59 12.05
C MET A 1 15.77 -7.20 11.04
N HIS A 2 14.74 -6.46 11.46
CA HIS A 2 13.69 -5.98 10.55
C HIS A 2 14.13 -4.62 10.00
N THR A 3 14.77 -4.62 8.84
CA THR A 3 15.04 -3.39 8.10
C THR A 3 13.77 -2.99 7.35
N THR A 4 12.85 -2.34 8.05
CA THR A 4 11.86 -1.52 7.37
C THR A 4 12.62 -0.38 6.70
N HIS A 5 12.57 -0.31 5.37
CA HIS A 5 13.22 0.77 4.62
C HIS A 5 12.75 2.13 5.18
N PRO A 6 13.65 3.03 5.62
CA PRO A 6 13.26 4.30 6.25
C PRO A 6 12.28 5.12 5.41
N GLY A 7 12.42 5.06 4.08
CA GLY A 7 11.54 5.74 3.13
C GLY A 7 10.10 5.21 3.11
N ALA A 8 9.90 3.89 3.25
CA ALA A 8 8.56 3.29 3.26
C ALA A 8 7.76 3.71 4.49
N ARG A 9 8.43 3.79 5.65
CA ARG A 9 7.81 4.24 6.90
C ARG A 9 7.39 5.70 6.84
N LEU A 10 8.26 6.58 6.33
CA LEU A 10 7.96 8.00 6.13
C LEU A 10 6.82 8.22 5.13
N ALA A 11 6.82 7.47 4.02
CA ALA A 11 5.72 7.51 3.06
C ALA A 11 4.38 7.14 3.69
N LEU A 12 4.32 6.08 4.51
CA LEU A 12 3.10 5.70 5.24
C LEU A 12 2.64 6.80 6.19
N TYR A 13 3.54 7.38 6.98
CA TYR A 13 3.16 8.48 7.90
C TYR A 13 2.61 9.69 7.15
N ALA A 14 3.32 10.16 6.12
CA ALA A 14 2.87 11.29 5.31
C ALA A 14 1.56 11.02 4.56
N TYR A 15 1.29 9.76 4.19
CA TYR A 15 0.02 9.37 3.58
C TYR A 15 -1.10 9.30 4.62
N ARG A 16 -0.85 8.77 5.83
CA ARG A 16 -1.87 8.69 6.90
C ARG A 16 -2.38 10.05 7.36
N GLU A 17 -1.59 11.10 7.21
CA GLU A 17 -1.97 12.48 7.58
C GLU A 17 -2.86 13.17 6.54
N ARG A 18 -3.13 12.54 5.39
CA ARG A 18 -4.03 13.12 4.38
C ARG A 18 -5.49 12.81 4.69
N ASP A 19 -6.33 13.84 4.55
CA ASP A 19 -7.77 13.73 4.77
C ASP A 19 -8.42 12.63 3.90
N GLY A 20 -9.27 11.83 4.55
CA GLY A 20 -10.02 10.74 3.92
C GLY A 20 -9.23 9.45 3.69
N LEU A 21 -7.99 9.35 4.16
CA LEU A 21 -7.24 8.09 4.17
C LEU A 21 -7.45 7.33 5.49
N GLN A 22 -7.52 6.01 5.39
CA GLN A 22 -7.69 5.11 6.52
C GLN A 22 -6.56 4.08 6.54
N ALA A 23 -6.25 3.56 7.72
CA ALA A 23 -5.24 2.53 7.91
C ALA A 23 -5.90 1.22 8.36
N GLU A 24 -5.58 0.13 7.66
CA GLU A 24 -6.12 -1.20 7.92
C GLU A 24 -4.98 -2.19 8.15
N SER A 25 -4.99 -2.88 9.28
CA SER A 25 -4.13 -4.04 9.53
C SER A 25 -4.75 -5.28 8.89
N LEU A 26 -4.01 -5.91 8.00
CA LEU A 26 -4.42 -7.14 7.32
C LEU A 26 -4.09 -8.37 8.16
N VAL A 27 -4.79 -9.48 7.89
CA VAL A 27 -4.66 -10.74 8.64
C VAL A 27 -3.24 -11.32 8.60
N ASP A 28 -2.49 -11.07 7.53
CA ASP A 28 -1.09 -11.51 7.36
C ASP A 28 -0.07 -10.65 8.13
N GLY A 29 -0.52 -9.58 8.80
CA GLY A 29 0.31 -8.60 9.49
C GLY A 29 0.79 -7.45 8.61
N SER A 30 0.36 -7.38 7.35
CA SER A 30 0.59 -6.24 6.47
C SER A 30 -0.26 -5.04 6.89
N LEU A 31 0.16 -3.83 6.52
CA LEU A 31 -0.56 -2.58 6.80
C LEU A 31 -0.91 -1.89 5.49
N TYR A 32 -2.20 -1.68 5.26
CA TYR A 32 -2.71 -0.85 4.18
C TYR A 32 -3.00 0.57 4.66
N VAL A 33 -2.68 1.57 3.84
CA VAL A 33 -3.11 2.96 4.02
C VAL A 33 -3.65 3.48 2.70
N GLY A 34 -4.93 3.85 2.66
CA GLY A 34 -5.56 4.37 1.45
C GLY A 34 -7.02 4.72 1.65
N ARG A 35 -7.76 4.90 0.55
CA ARG A 35 -9.19 5.20 0.61
C ARG A 35 -10.01 3.93 0.63
N PHE A 36 -11.19 4.05 1.22
CA PHE A 36 -12.24 3.06 1.15
C PHE A 36 -13.46 3.70 0.49
N ASP A 37 -14.14 2.94 -0.36
CA ASP A 37 -15.49 3.29 -0.79
C ASP A 37 -16.43 3.22 0.43
N GLY A 38 -17.01 4.36 0.80
CA GLY A 38 -17.79 4.52 2.03
C GLY A 38 -19.06 3.67 2.09
N GLY A 39 -19.55 3.15 0.96
CA GLY A 39 -20.73 2.28 0.94
C GLY A 39 -20.43 0.79 1.09
N GLN A 40 -19.25 0.35 0.65
CA GLN A 40 -18.91 -1.08 0.55
C GLN A 40 -17.73 -1.50 1.44
N ASN A 41 -17.06 -0.54 2.09
CA ASN A 41 -15.84 -0.77 2.87
C ASN A 41 -14.75 -1.50 2.06
N GLN A 42 -14.69 -1.22 0.75
CA GLN A 42 -13.71 -1.78 -0.17
C GLN A 42 -12.63 -0.76 -0.48
N ARG A 43 -11.39 -1.20 -0.63
CA ARG A 43 -10.27 -0.32 -0.99
C ARG A 43 -10.50 0.32 -2.36
N SER A 44 -10.19 1.61 -2.45
CA SER A 44 -10.38 2.42 -3.65
C SER A 44 -9.30 3.48 -3.81
N GLY A 45 -9.11 3.96 -5.03
CA GLY A 45 -8.13 5.00 -5.35
C GLY A 45 -6.68 4.55 -5.10
N TYR A 46 -5.79 5.48 -4.85
CA TYR A 46 -4.38 5.15 -4.60
C TYR A 46 -4.16 4.78 -3.13
N GLY A 47 -3.35 3.75 -2.90
CA GLY A 47 -3.04 3.26 -1.56
C GLY A 47 -1.66 2.65 -1.46
N LEU A 48 -1.15 2.66 -0.23
CA LEU A 48 0.14 2.10 0.16
C LEU A 48 -0.07 0.78 0.90
N LEU A 49 0.76 -0.22 0.62
CA LEU A 49 0.79 -1.46 1.37
C LEU A 49 2.21 -1.71 1.89
N SER A 50 2.36 -1.74 3.20
CA SER A 50 3.54 -2.28 3.87
C SER A 50 3.33 -3.76 4.11
N TYR A 51 4.20 -4.59 3.54
CA TYR A 51 4.18 -6.01 3.80
C TYR A 51 4.91 -6.35 5.10
N ARG A 52 4.49 -7.42 5.76
CA ARG A 52 5.15 -7.91 6.98
C ARG A 52 6.62 -8.27 6.76
N ASP A 53 6.97 -8.73 5.56
CA ASP A 53 8.34 -9.11 5.17
C ASP A 53 9.25 -7.90 4.91
N GLY A 54 8.72 -6.67 4.96
CA GLY A 54 9.47 -5.43 4.76
C GLY A 54 9.39 -4.87 3.35
N ARG A 55 8.72 -5.55 2.41
CA ARG A 55 8.38 -4.98 1.10
C ARG A 55 7.37 -3.86 1.24
N PHE A 56 7.31 -3.00 0.24
CA PHE A 56 6.37 -1.89 0.20
C PHE A 56 5.83 -1.68 -1.21
N ALA A 57 4.52 -1.50 -1.34
CA ALA A 57 3.89 -1.23 -2.63
C ALA A 57 3.05 0.04 -2.59
N ALA A 58 3.01 0.75 -3.71
CA ALA A 58 2.15 1.90 -3.93
C ALA A 58 1.41 1.70 -5.25
N SER A 59 0.08 1.59 -5.21
CA SER A 59 -0.73 1.21 -6.37
C SER A 59 -2.15 1.78 -6.32
N GLY A 60 -2.84 1.77 -7.45
CA GLY A 60 -4.28 1.99 -7.51
C GLY A 60 -5.08 0.78 -7.01
N TRP A 61 -6.30 1.04 -6.58
CA TRP A 61 -7.26 0.09 -6.02
C TRP A 61 -8.67 0.41 -6.50
N ARG A 62 -9.45 -0.62 -6.80
CA ARG A 62 -10.89 -0.51 -7.09
C ARG A 62 -11.58 -1.80 -6.65
N GLY A 63 -12.46 -1.70 -5.65
CA GLY A 63 -13.20 -2.86 -5.16
C GLY A 63 -12.28 -3.93 -4.57
N ASP A 64 -11.33 -3.54 -3.73
CA ASP A 64 -10.28 -4.40 -3.15
C ASP A 64 -9.28 -5.04 -4.14
N MET A 65 -9.46 -4.79 -5.44
CA MET A 65 -8.52 -5.24 -6.47
C MET A 65 -7.50 -4.15 -6.78
N ARG A 66 -6.22 -4.52 -6.84
CA ARG A 66 -5.19 -3.62 -7.35
C ARG A 66 -5.33 -3.38 -8.84
N GLU A 67 -5.23 -2.12 -9.22
CA GLU A 67 -5.27 -1.72 -10.62
C GLU A 67 -4.35 -0.53 -10.92
N GLY A 68 -4.04 -0.36 -12.20
CA GLY A 68 -3.25 0.75 -12.71
C GLY A 68 -1.75 0.58 -12.47
N ASP A 69 -1.00 1.65 -12.72
CA ASP A 69 0.44 1.67 -12.50
C ASP A 69 0.78 1.85 -11.02
N GLY A 70 1.92 1.30 -10.62
CA GLY A 70 2.42 1.46 -9.28
C GLY A 70 3.90 1.16 -9.17
N CYS A 71 4.37 1.04 -7.94
CA CYS A 71 5.69 0.52 -7.64
C CYS A 71 5.68 -0.52 -6.52
N LEU A 72 6.68 -1.40 -6.55
CA LEU A 72 7.01 -2.33 -5.47
C LEU A 72 8.48 -2.13 -5.12
N LEU A 73 8.73 -1.74 -3.88
CA LEU A 73 10.05 -1.75 -3.25
C LEU A 73 10.27 -3.11 -2.60
N GLU A 74 11.25 -3.84 -3.12
CA GLU A 74 11.72 -5.10 -2.58
C GLU A 74 12.59 -4.88 -1.33
N THR A 75 12.79 -5.93 -0.54
CA THR A 75 13.55 -5.86 0.72
C THR A 75 15.04 -5.56 0.51
N ASP A 76 15.56 -5.83 -0.69
CA ASP A 76 16.95 -5.54 -1.09
C ASP A 76 17.13 -4.11 -1.65
N GLY A 77 16.04 -3.34 -1.70
CA GLY A 77 16.05 -1.96 -2.21
C GLY A 77 15.75 -1.84 -3.70
N HIS A 78 15.56 -2.94 -4.42
CA HIS A 78 15.13 -2.86 -5.82
C HIS A 78 13.71 -2.32 -5.92
N ILE A 79 13.48 -1.47 -6.93
CA ILE A 79 12.18 -0.87 -7.20
C ILE A 79 11.69 -1.37 -8.56
N TYR A 80 10.57 -2.09 -8.53
CA TYR A 80 9.81 -2.41 -9.72
C TYR A 80 8.79 -1.30 -9.97
N HIS A 81 8.71 -0.83 -11.21
CA HIS A 81 7.64 0.03 -11.71
C HIS A 81 6.86 -0.72 -12.79
N GLY A 82 5.53 -0.72 -12.69
CA GLY A 82 4.72 -1.36 -13.70
C GLY A 82 3.24 -1.45 -13.35
N PRO A 83 2.46 -2.03 -14.27
CA PRO A 83 1.03 -2.19 -14.08
C PRO A 83 0.74 -3.29 -13.06
N PHE A 84 0.02 -2.95 -12.00
CA PHE A 84 -0.62 -3.93 -11.13
C PHE A 84 -1.98 -4.24 -11.71
N ARG A 85 -2.20 -5.48 -12.12
CA ARG A 85 -3.52 -6.00 -12.45
C ARG A 85 -3.73 -7.26 -11.64
N VAL A 86 -4.82 -7.33 -10.88
CA VAL A 86 -5.32 -8.62 -10.38
C VAL A 86 -5.77 -9.42 -11.60
N ARG A 87 -5.28 -10.65 -11.74
CA ARG A 87 -5.78 -11.62 -12.72
C ARG A 87 -6.99 -12.35 -12.16
#